data_AF-A0A913ZC92-F1
#
_entry.id   AF-A0A913ZC92-F1
#
_cell.length_a   1.000
_cell.length_b   1.000
_cell.length_c   1.000
_cell.angle_alpha   90.00
_cell.angle_beta   90.00
_cell.angle_gamma   90.00
#
_symmetry.space_group_name_H-M   'P 1'
#
loop_
_entity.id
_entity.type
_entity.pdbx_description
1 polymer ?
#
loop_
_entity_poly.entity_id
_entity_poly.type
_entity_poly.pdbx_seq_one_letter_code
_entity_poly.pdbx_strand_id
1 'polypeptide(L)'
;MNVRYDNIDGKEPAKKVLETTATGAAFGVGLSTIALSMYFPKNFTEALGRGLNHTATLATLGAVFGAGTTISASVRSKDDPLNYFIGGCMAGAVLGAKYHSYPVGSGTCVAFGGWAAFYKLWRDQEWGDFIPKPTY
;
A
#
# COMPACT_ATOMS: atom_id res chain seq x y z
N MET A 1 1.52 -11.55 11.32
CA MET A 1 0.83 -12.14 10.15
C MET A 1 1.88 -12.37 9.07
N ASN A 2 2.15 -13.61 8.67
CA ASN A 2 3.06 -13.91 7.57
C ASN A 2 2.37 -13.54 6.26
N VAL A 3 2.71 -12.37 5.72
CA VAL A 3 2.19 -11.92 4.42
C VAL A 3 2.80 -12.81 3.36
N ARG A 4 1.97 -13.61 2.67
CA ARG A 4 2.44 -14.64 1.73
C ARG A 4 2.38 -14.07 0.32
N TYR A 5 3.49 -13.48 -0.12
CA TYR A 5 3.63 -12.82 -1.42
C TYR A 5 3.79 -13.78 -2.61
N ASP A 6 3.78 -15.09 -2.37
CA ASP A 6 3.98 -16.15 -3.37
C ASP A 6 2.75 -16.46 -4.22
N ASN A 7 1.60 -15.84 -3.93
CA ASN A 7 0.44 -15.95 -4.79
C ASN A 7 0.67 -15.13 -6.06
N ILE A 8 0.92 -15.83 -7.19
CA ILE A 8 0.81 -15.27 -8.55
C ILE A 8 -0.49 -14.45 -8.61
N ASP A 9 -0.41 -13.22 -9.11
CA ASP A 9 -1.44 -12.17 -9.14
C ASP A 9 -2.78 -12.54 -9.86
N GLY A 10 -3.13 -13.82 -10.00
CA GLY A 10 -4.37 -14.31 -10.62
C GLY A 10 -5.05 -15.51 -9.95
N LYS A 11 -4.51 -16.10 -8.87
CA LYS A 11 -5.13 -17.31 -8.26
C LYS A 11 -6.12 -17.04 -7.12
N GLU A 12 -5.96 -15.93 -6.37
CA GLU A 12 -6.88 -15.52 -5.29
C GLU A 12 -6.94 -13.99 -5.13
N PRO A 13 -7.63 -13.25 -6.01
CA PRO A 13 -7.61 -11.78 -6.01
C PRO A 13 -8.18 -11.18 -4.72
N ALA A 14 -9.27 -11.76 -4.18
CA ALA A 14 -9.91 -11.26 -2.97
C ALA A 14 -9.01 -11.36 -1.72
N LYS A 15 -8.24 -12.46 -1.61
CA LYS A 15 -7.36 -12.69 -0.47
C LYS A 15 -6.16 -11.73 -0.49
N LYS A 16 -5.59 -11.49 -1.68
CA LYS A 16 -4.49 -10.53 -1.84
C LYS A 16 -4.93 -9.11 -1.52
N VAL A 17 -6.09 -8.69 -2.02
CA VAL A 17 -6.69 -7.39 -1.67
C VAL A 17 -6.91 -7.28 -0.17
N LEU A 18 -7.42 -8.33 0.48
CA LEU A 18 -7.65 -8.31 1.92
C LEU A 18 -6.33 -8.21 2.71
N GLU A 19 -5.30 -8.93 2.30
CA GLU A 19 -3.98 -8.88 2.93
C GLU A 19 -3.32 -7.51 2.76
N THR A 20 -3.36 -6.92 1.56
CA THR A 20 -2.80 -5.57 1.31
C THR A 20 -3.61 -4.48 1.99
N THR A 21 -4.93 -4.67 2.14
CA THR A 21 -5.78 -3.79 2.94
C THR A 21 -5.44 -3.90 4.42
N ALA A 22 -5.24 -5.11 4.92
CA ALA A 22 -4.90 -5.35 6.32
C ALA A 22 -3.53 -4.76 6.70
N THR A 23 -2.53 -4.91 5.84
CA THR A 23 -1.21 -4.27 6.04
C THR A 23 -1.33 -2.74 5.95
N GLY A 24 -2.08 -2.22 4.97
CA GLY A 24 -2.39 -0.79 4.85
C GLY A 24 -3.08 -0.24 6.11
N ALA A 25 -4.04 -0.97 6.67
CA ALA A 25 -4.71 -0.62 7.91
C ALA A 25 -3.76 -0.65 9.12
N ALA A 26 -2.89 -1.66 9.22
CA ALA A 26 -1.89 -1.73 10.28
C ALA A 26 -0.93 -0.54 10.27
N PHE A 27 -0.42 -0.17 9.08
CA PHE A 27 0.36 1.05 8.90
C PHE A 27 -0.46 2.31 9.19
N GLY A 28 -1.75 2.29 8.85
CA GLY A 28 -2.70 3.35 9.16
C GLY A 28 -2.87 3.62 10.64
N VAL A 29 -3.00 2.57 11.44
CA VAL A 29 -3.06 2.70 12.90
C VAL A 29 -1.74 3.24 13.45
N GLY A 30 -0.59 2.71 13.01
CA GLY A 30 0.73 3.17 13.45
C GLY A 30 1.00 4.64 13.13
N LEU A 31 0.66 5.10 11.91
CA LEU A 31 0.77 6.50 11.54
C LEU A 31 -0.24 7.37 12.31
N SER A 32 -1.44 6.85 12.57
CA SER A 32 -2.47 7.58 13.33
C SER A 32 -2.04 7.81 14.77
N THR A 33 -1.43 6.81 15.45
CA THR A 33 -0.96 6.98 16.83
C THR A 33 0.15 8.02 16.93
N ILE A 34 1.10 8.03 15.98
CA ILE A 34 2.16 9.04 15.92
C ILE A 34 1.57 10.43 15.61
N ALA A 35 0.63 10.52 14.66
CA ALA A 35 0.00 11.78 14.32
C ALA A 35 -0.78 12.37 15.51
N LEU A 36 -1.46 11.53 16.28
CA LEU A 36 -2.17 11.93 17.49
C LEU A 36 -1.22 12.30 18.63
N SER A 37 -0.03 11.69 18.72
CA SER A 37 0.97 12.06 19.73
C SER A 37 1.68 13.38 19.43
N MET A 38 1.87 13.72 18.15
CA MET A 38 2.46 15.00 17.73
C MET A 38 1.46 16.15 17.79
N TYR A 39 0.19 15.89 17.44
CA TYR A 39 -0.88 16.89 17.44
C TYR A 39 -1.98 16.48 18.40
N PHE A 40 -1.81 16.84 19.68
CA PHE A 40 -2.77 16.54 20.73
C PHE A 40 -4.17 17.09 20.37
N PRO A 41 -5.16 16.22 20.20
CA PRO A 41 -6.53 16.63 19.95
C PRO A 41 -7.14 17.18 21.24
N LYS A 42 -8.02 18.18 21.11
CA LYS A 42 -8.69 18.80 22.26
C LYS A 42 -9.80 17.90 22.83
N ASN A 43 -10.30 16.95 22.03
CA ASN A 43 -11.43 16.07 22.36
C ASN A 43 -11.20 14.63 21.88
N PHE A 44 -11.75 13.65 22.60
CA PHE A 44 -11.69 12.22 22.23
C PHE A 44 -12.39 11.91 20.89
N THR A 45 -13.52 12.55 20.61
CA THR A 45 -14.27 12.39 19.36
C THR A 45 -13.48 12.89 18.15
N GLU A 46 -12.72 13.98 18.32
CA GLU A 46 -11.83 14.52 17.29
C GLU A 46 -10.61 13.62 17.06
N ALA A 47 -10.06 13.07 18.14
CA ALA A 47 -8.98 12.07 18.09
C ALA A 47 -9.42 10.83 17.28
N LEU A 48 -10.61 10.32 17.60
CA LEU A 48 -11.18 9.15 16.96
C LEU A 48 -11.50 9.43 15.48
N GLY A 49 -12.15 10.57 15.19
CA GLY A 49 -12.46 10.96 13.80
C GLY A 49 -11.22 11.12 12.93
N ARG A 50 -10.15 11.71 13.46
CA ARG A 50 -8.87 11.84 12.74
C ARG A 50 -8.19 10.49 12.55
N GLY A 51 -8.06 9.70 13.61
CA GLY A 51 -7.43 8.37 13.55
C GLY A 51 -8.16 7.41 12.59
N LEU A 52 -9.49 7.42 12.61
CA LEU A 52 -10.31 6.65 11.67
C LEU A 52 -10.10 7.12 10.24
N ASN A 53 -10.12 8.43 9.98
CA ASN A 53 -9.90 8.97 8.63
C ASN A 53 -8.52 8.60 8.07
N HIS A 54 -7.47 8.69 8.89
CA HIS A 54 -6.10 8.32 8.48
C HIS A 54 -5.99 6.81 8.20
N THR A 55 -6.51 5.98 9.11
CA THR A 55 -6.48 4.52 8.98
C THR A 55 -7.30 4.05 7.78
N ALA A 56 -8.52 4.56 7.62
CA ALA A 56 -9.39 4.24 6.51
C ALA A 56 -8.74 4.57 5.17
N THR A 57 -8.05 5.71 5.09
CA THR A 57 -7.36 6.11 3.85
C THR A 57 -6.26 5.13 3.49
N LEU A 58 -5.41 4.76 4.46
CA LEU A 58 -4.30 3.84 4.21
C LEU A 58 -4.80 2.41 3.92
N ALA A 59 -5.91 1.99 4.53
CA ALA A 59 -6.59 0.76 4.18
C ALA A 59 -7.11 0.80 2.73
N THR A 60 -7.78 1.88 2.32
CA THR A 60 -8.25 2.06 0.93
C THR A 60 -7.10 2.04 -0.07
N LEU A 61 -5.97 2.69 0.24
CA LEU A 61 -4.78 2.65 -0.61
C LEU A 61 -4.25 1.22 -0.78
N GLY A 62 -4.18 0.45 0.30
CA GLY A 62 -3.80 -0.97 0.26
C GLY A 62 -4.76 -1.83 -0.56
N ALA A 63 -6.06 -1.57 -0.45
CA ALA A 63 -7.10 -2.27 -1.22
C ALA A 63 -6.97 -1.99 -2.73
N VAL A 64 -6.85 -0.71 -3.10
CA VAL A 64 -6.74 -0.24 -4.48
C VAL A 64 -5.44 -0.73 -5.12
N PHE A 65 -4.34 -0.74 -4.36
CA PHE A 65 -3.08 -1.32 -4.80
C PHE A 65 -3.24 -2.81 -5.13
N GLY A 66 -3.76 -3.62 -4.20
CA GLY A 66 -3.95 -5.06 -4.42
C GLY A 66 -4.93 -5.37 -5.57
N ALA A 67 -5.98 -4.56 -5.73
CA ALA A 67 -6.91 -4.70 -6.85
C ALA A 67 -6.23 -4.33 -8.18
N GLY A 68 -5.46 -3.23 -8.20
CA GLY A 68 -4.74 -2.79 -9.38
C GLY A 68 -3.69 -3.80 -9.87
N THR A 69 -2.94 -4.44 -8.95
CA THR A 69 -1.95 -5.46 -9.35
C THR A 69 -2.61 -6.73 -9.88
N THR A 70 -3.71 -7.18 -9.26
CA THR A 70 -4.41 -8.40 -9.69
C THR A 70 -5.14 -8.23 -11.02
N ILE A 71 -5.78 -7.06 -11.23
CA ILE A 71 -6.43 -6.73 -12.51
C ILE A 71 -5.38 -6.60 -13.62
N SER A 72 -4.29 -5.85 -13.39
CA SER A 72 -3.24 -5.69 -14.40
C SER A 72 -2.55 -7.00 -14.75
N ALA A 73 -2.28 -7.85 -13.76
CA ALA A 73 -1.73 -9.18 -14.00
C ALA A 73 -2.71 -10.11 -14.74
N SER A 74 -4.01 -10.05 -14.44
CA SER A 74 -5.03 -10.84 -15.15
C SER A 74 -5.16 -10.44 -16.61
N VAL A 75 -4.98 -9.15 -16.93
CA VAL A 75 -5.04 -8.65 -18.31
C VAL A 75 -3.77 -8.97 -19.10
N ARG A 76 -2.58 -8.88 -18.47
CA ARG A 76 -1.29 -9.13 -19.16
C ARG A 76 -0.81 -10.58 -19.09
N SER A 77 -1.38 -11.42 -18.22
CA SER A 77 -0.93 -12.79 -17.95
C SER A 77 0.58 -12.93 -17.73
N LYS A 78 1.21 -11.86 -17.22
CA LYS A 78 2.65 -11.74 -16.96
C LYS A 78 2.84 -11.15 -15.58
N ASP A 79 3.84 -11.62 -14.85
CA ASP A 79 4.22 -11.09 -13.55
C ASP A 79 5.41 -10.13 -13.71
N ASP A 80 5.13 -8.92 -14.20
CA ASP A 80 6.13 -7.89 -14.47
C ASP A 80 6.11 -6.79 -13.38
N PRO A 81 7.24 -6.12 -13.08
CA PRO A 81 7.30 -4.94 -12.20
C PRO A 81 6.34 -3.81 -12.59
N LEU A 82 5.94 -3.76 -13.87
CA LEU A 82 4.96 -2.81 -14.40
C LEU A 82 3.57 -2.98 -13.79
N ASN A 83 3.16 -4.19 -13.40
CA ASN A 83 1.86 -4.40 -12.75
C ASN A 83 1.81 -3.75 -11.36
N TYR A 84 2.94 -3.83 -10.64
CA TYR A 84 3.13 -3.20 -9.34
C TYR A 84 3.19 -1.67 -9.47
N PHE A 85 3.79 -1.16 -10.56
CA PHE A 85 3.76 0.27 -10.89
C PHE A 85 2.33 0.78 -11.10
N ILE A 86 1.52 0.04 -11.88
CA ILE A 86 0.12 0.40 -12.16
C ILE A 86 -0.71 0.40 -10.87
N GLY A 87 -0.58 -0.64 -10.04
CA GLY A 87 -1.23 -0.69 -8.73
C GLY A 87 -0.83 0.48 -7.82
N GLY A 88 0.46 0.83 -7.79
CA GLY A 88 0.97 1.98 -7.05
C GLY A 88 0.43 3.32 -7.56
N CYS A 89 0.31 3.47 -8.88
CA CYS A 89 -0.27 4.67 -9.47
C CYS A 89 -1.77 4.81 -9.20
N MET A 90 -2.52 3.71 -9.24
CA MET A 90 -3.94 3.71 -8.87
C MET A 90 -4.14 4.13 -7.41
N ALA A 91 -3.31 3.63 -6.50
CA ALA A 91 -3.32 4.07 -5.10
C ALA A 91 -2.97 5.57 -4.98
N GLY A 92 -1.92 6.04 -5.67
CA GLY A 92 -1.55 7.46 -5.70
C GLY A 92 -2.66 8.38 -6.24
N ALA A 93 -3.39 7.94 -7.27
CA ALA A 93 -4.53 8.68 -7.79
C ALA A 93 -5.67 8.83 -6.76
N VAL A 94 -5.95 7.79 -5.98
CA VAL A 94 -6.94 7.86 -4.88
C VAL A 94 -6.49 8.84 -3.80
N LEU A 95 -5.19 8.87 -3.49
CA LEU A 95 -4.67 9.85 -2.55
C LEU A 95 -4.78 11.29 -3.10
N GLY A 96 -4.47 11.50 -4.38
CA GLY A 96 -4.67 12.77 -5.06
C GLY A 96 -6.12 13.23 -5.09
N ALA A 97 -7.06 12.30 -5.29
CA ALA A 97 -8.50 12.56 -5.21
C ALA A 97 -8.91 12.99 -3.80
N LYS A 98 -8.41 12.32 -2.76
CA LYS A 98 -8.69 12.68 -1.36
C LYS A 98 -8.21 14.09 -1.01
N TYR A 99 -7.03 14.49 -1.49
CA TYR A 99 -6.46 15.81 -1.25
C TYR A 99 -6.87 16.87 -2.29
N HIS A 100 -7.76 16.52 -3.23
CA HIS A 100 -8.22 17.39 -4.32
C HIS A 100 -7.07 18.09 -5.06
N SER A 101 -5.95 17.39 -5.25
CA SER A 101 -4.72 17.99 -5.73
C SER A 101 -4.06 17.13 -6.79
N TYR A 102 -4.07 17.63 -8.02
CA TYR A 102 -3.38 17.04 -9.17
C TYR A 102 -1.88 16.83 -8.95
N PRO A 103 -1.10 17.81 -8.42
CA PRO A 103 0.33 17.59 -8.20
C PRO A 103 0.59 16.51 -7.14
N VAL A 104 -0.27 16.40 -6.13
CA VAL A 104 -0.18 15.31 -5.13
C VAL A 104 -0.48 13.96 -5.79
N GLY A 105 -1.50 13.88 -6.65
CA GLY A 105 -1.83 12.66 -7.39
C GLY A 105 -0.70 12.19 -8.31
N SER A 106 -0.12 13.08 -9.12
CA SER A 106 0.99 12.73 -10.01
C SER A 106 2.27 12.40 -9.25
N GLY A 107 2.59 13.18 -8.20
CA GLY A 107 3.77 12.94 -7.38
C GLY A 107 3.70 11.61 -6.62
N THR A 108 2.54 11.30 -6.04
CA THR A 108 2.33 10.04 -5.32
C THR A 108 2.23 8.84 -6.24
N CYS A 109 1.69 8.99 -7.46
CA CYS A 109 1.71 7.92 -8.46
C CYS A 109 3.15 7.52 -8.83
N VAL A 110 4.04 8.49 -9.10
CA VAL A 110 5.45 8.18 -9.42
C VAL A 110 6.18 7.63 -8.20
N ALA A 111 5.95 8.20 -7.01
CA ALA A 111 6.60 7.74 -5.79
C ALA A 111 6.17 6.31 -5.42
N PHE A 112 4.87 6.05 -5.30
CA PHE A 112 4.35 4.72 -4.94
C PHE A 112 4.54 3.70 -6.05
N GLY A 113 4.31 4.09 -7.31
CA GLY A 113 4.53 3.23 -8.46
C GLY A 113 6.00 2.84 -8.61
N GLY A 114 6.90 3.83 -8.50
CA GLY A 114 8.34 3.61 -8.56
C GLY A 114 8.85 2.72 -7.42
N TRP A 115 8.40 2.99 -6.19
CA TRP A 115 8.75 2.16 -5.03
C TRP A 115 8.23 0.72 -5.17
N ALA A 116 6.99 0.54 -5.64
CA ALA A 116 6.41 -0.78 -5.83
C ALA A 116 7.13 -1.58 -6.94
N ALA A 117 7.50 -0.92 -8.05
CA ALA A 117 8.28 -1.54 -9.11
C ALA A 117 9.69 -1.91 -8.63
N PHE A 118 10.34 -1.02 -7.88
CA PHE A 118 11.64 -1.28 -7.27
C PHE A 118 11.58 -2.45 -6.28
N TYR A 119 10.54 -2.50 -5.43
CA TYR A 119 10.34 -3.60 -4.49
C TYR A 119 10.18 -4.96 -5.21
N LYS A 120 9.44 -4.98 -6.34
CA LYS A 120 9.32 -6.19 -7.16
C LYS A 120 10.67 -6.59 -7.75
N LEU A 121 11.41 -5.63 -8.32
CA LEU A 121 12.74 -5.87 -8.88
C LEU A 121 13.74 -6.38 -7.84
N TRP A 122 13.75 -5.79 -6.64
CA TRP A 122 14.58 -6.22 -5.51
C TRP A 122 14.37 -7.69 -5.19
N ARG A 123 13.10 -8.09 -5.12
CA ARG A 123 12.71 -9.46 -4.78
C ARG A 123 13.04 -10.43 -5.91
N ASP A 124 12.81 -10.04 -7.16
CA ASP A 124 13.08 -10.89 -8.32
C ASP A 124 14.59 -11.09 -8.56
N GLN A 125 15.44 -10.15 -8.13
CA GLN A 125 16.90 -10.28 -8.15
C GLN A 125 17.48 -10.90 -6.87
N GLU A 126 16.64 -11.34 -5.93
CA GLU A 126 17.03 -11.97 -4.66
C GLU A 126 18.16 -11.22 -3.92
N TRP A 127 18.12 -9.88 -3.90
CA TRP A 127 19.14 -9.03 -3.29
C TRP A 127 19.27 -9.14 -1.75
N GLY A 128 18.71 -10.20 -1.17
CA GLY A 128 18.72 -10.51 0.26
C GLY A 128 17.52 -9.94 1.00
N ASP A 129 17.20 -10.57 2.14
CA ASP A 129 16.25 -10.02 3.10
C ASP A 129 16.80 -8.66 3.60
N PHE A 130 15.98 -7.61 3.56
CA PHE A 130 16.38 -6.26 4.00
C PHE A 130 16.88 -6.24 5.46
N ILE A 131 16.43 -7.18 6.27
CA ILE A 131 16.95 -7.45 7.62
C ILE A 131 17.56 -8.86 7.58
N PRO A 132 18.89 -9.00 7.72
CA PRO A 132 19.52 -10.32 7.73
C PRO A 132 18.96 -11.12 8.91
N LYS A 133 18.58 -12.37 8.65
CA LYS A 133 18.13 -13.29 9.72
C LYS A 133 19.31 -13.50 10.68
N PRO A 134 19.11 -13.37 12.00
CA PRO A 134 20.18 -13.66 12.96
C PRO A 134 20.66 -15.09 12.72
N THR A 135 21.93 -15.23 12.39
CA THR A 135 22.61 -16.51 12.23
C THR A 135 22.95 -16.96 13.65
N TYR A 136 22.17 -17.91 14.19
CA TYR A 136 22.51 -18.58 15.44
C TYR A 136 23.53 -19.67 15.19
#